data_AF-A0A0R1PW02-F1
#
_entry.id   AF-A0A0R1PW02-F1
#
_cell.length_a   1.000
_cell.length_b   1.000
_cell.length_c   1.000
_cell.angle_alpha   90.00
_cell.angle_beta   90.00
_cell.angle_gamma   90.00
#
_symmetry.space_group_name_H-M   'P 1'
#
loop_
_entity.id
_entity.type
_entity.pdbx_description
1 polymer ?
#
loop_
_entity_poly.entity_id
_entity_poly.type
_entity_poly.pdbx_seq_one_letter_code
_entity_poly.pdbx_strand_id
1 'polypeptide(L)' 'MKVLQKKWHFTIIDLWQDPVVKAENRAQPLAMVDDAHPTRLGYRNIWTPIFRQQLTDVLRQSEP' A
#
# COMPACT_ATOMS: atom_id res chain seq x y z
N MET A 1 13.11 -8.74 -5.88
CA MET A 1 13.02 -7.29 -5.61
C MET A 1 14.06 -6.74 -4.65
N LYS A 2 14.40 -7.39 -3.51
CA LYS A 2 15.43 -6.89 -2.56
C LYS A 2 16.79 -6.57 -3.19
N VAL A 3 17.27 -7.44 -4.10
CA VAL A 3 18.52 -7.23 -4.85
C VAL A 3 18.49 -5.92 -5.65
N LEU A 4 17.35 -5.59 -6.26
CA LEU A 4 17.19 -4.37 -7.05
C LEU A 4 17.13 -3.11 -6.18
N GLN A 5 16.42 -3.16 -5.06
CA GLN A 5 16.39 -2.05 -4.09
C GLN A 5 17.80 -1.72 -3.56
N LYS A 6 18.62 -2.75 -3.29
CA LYS A 6 20.03 -2.54 -2.87
C LYS A 6 20.87 -1.89 -3.97
N LYS A 7 20.66 -2.27 -5.23
CA LYS A 7 21.44 -1.76 -6.37
C LYS A 7 21.05 -0.34 -6.77
N TRP A 8 19.76 -0.03 -6.73
CA TRP A 8 19.19 1.19 -7.32
C TRP A 8 18.62 2.17 -6.28
N HIS A 9 18.71 1.83 -4.99
CA HIS A 9 18.36 2.70 -3.86
C HIS A 9 16.93 3.24 -3.91
N PHE A 10 15.97 2.38 -4.29
CA PHE A 10 14.54 2.69 -4.20
C PHE A 10 13.85 1.88 -3.11
N THR A 11 12.71 2.37 -2.66
CA THR A 11 11.83 1.71 -1.69
C THR A 11 10.55 1.23 -2.38
N ILE A 12 10.08 0.03 -2.05
CA ILE A 12 8.78 -0.49 -2.50
C ILE A 12 7.76 -0.28 -1.38
N ILE A 13 6.63 0.36 -1.73
CA ILE A 13 5.41 0.39 -0.92
C ILE A 13 4.54 -0.78 -1.41
N ASP A 14 4.58 -1.91 -0.70
CA ASP A 14 3.86 -3.15 -1.07
C ASP A 14 2.51 -3.25 -0.33
N LEU A 15 1.52 -2.52 -0.83
CA LEU A 15 0.15 -2.57 -0.30
C LEU A 15 -0.55 -3.92 -0.56
N TRP A 16 -0.09 -4.67 -1.57
CA TRP A 16 -0.69 -5.94 -1.92
C TRP A 16 -0.40 -7.02 -0.86
N GLN A 17 0.83 -7.05 -0.34
CA GLN A 17 1.21 -7.95 0.73
C GLN A 17 0.99 -7.38 2.14
N ASP A 18 0.53 -6.13 2.25
CA ASP A 18 0.27 -5.48 3.52
C ASP A 18 -0.84 -6.20 4.33
N PRO A 19 -0.54 -6.66 5.56
CA PRO A 19 -1.50 -7.42 6.36
C PRO A 19 -2.70 -6.59 6.81
N VAL A 20 -2.55 -5.27 6.98
CA VAL A 20 -3.62 -4.34 7.33
C VAL A 20 -4.56 -4.17 6.14
N VAL A 21 -4.02 -3.91 4.94
CA VAL A 21 -4.83 -3.82 3.71
C VAL A 21 -5.62 -5.11 3.48
N LYS A 22 -4.98 -6.29 3.65
CA LYS A 22 -5.66 -7.59 3.53
C LYS A 22 -6.76 -7.79 4.58
N ALA A 23 -6.53 -7.37 5.82
CA ALA A 23 -7.54 -7.48 6.88
C ALA A 23 -8.75 -6.58 6.59
N GLU A 24 -8.51 -5.32 6.22
CA GLU A 24 -9.55 -4.34 5.89
C GLU A 24 -10.37 -4.76 4.66
N ASN A 25 -9.74 -5.22 3.59
CA ASN A 25 -10.43 -5.73 2.40
C ASN A 25 -11.32 -6.94 2.74
N ARG A 26 -10.87 -7.85 3.64
CA ARG A 26 -11.70 -8.98 4.10
C ARG A 26 -12.87 -8.53 4.96
N ALA A 27 -12.69 -7.52 5.78
CA ALA A 27 -13.75 -6.95 6.62
C ALA A 27 -14.79 -6.17 5.80
N GLN A 28 -14.41 -5.66 4.62
CA GLN A 28 -15.26 -4.83 3.76
C GLN A 28 -15.32 -5.42 2.33
N PRO A 29 -16.14 -6.46 2.07
CA PRO A 29 -16.16 -7.13 0.76
C PRO A 29 -16.46 -6.21 -0.44
N LEU A 30 -17.20 -5.11 -0.23
CA LEU A 30 -17.48 -4.11 -1.27
C LEU A 30 -16.30 -3.19 -1.59
N ALA A 31 -15.19 -3.30 -0.87
CA ALA A 31 -13.98 -2.53 -1.10
C ALA A 31 -13.18 -3.01 -2.33
N MET A 32 -13.45 -4.22 -2.83
CA MET A 32 -12.76 -4.83 -3.97
C MET A 32 -13.77 -5.26 -5.03
N VAL A 33 -13.46 -5.03 -6.31
CA VAL A 33 -14.27 -5.52 -7.45
C VAL A 33 -13.93 -6.98 -7.75
N ASP A 34 -12.65 -7.29 -7.69
CA ASP A 34 -12.06 -8.61 -7.91
C ASP A 34 -10.84 -8.75 -7.00
N ASP A 35 -9.95 -9.69 -7.29
CA ASP A 35 -8.77 -9.93 -6.47
C ASP A 35 -7.70 -8.83 -6.58
N ALA A 36 -7.74 -7.94 -7.57
CA ALA A 36 -6.69 -6.94 -7.82
C ALA A 36 -7.16 -5.48 -7.74
N HIS A 37 -8.45 -5.20 -7.97
CA HIS A 37 -8.96 -3.85 -8.18
C HIS A 37 -9.83 -3.36 -7.01
N PRO A 38 -9.36 -2.34 -6.25
CA PRO A 38 -10.19 -1.68 -5.25
C PRO A 38 -11.32 -0.90 -5.91
N THR A 39 -12.50 -0.94 -5.31
CA THR A 39 -13.59 -0.03 -5.68
C THR A 39 -13.25 1.40 -5.24
N ARG A 40 -14.10 2.37 -5.62
CA ARG A 40 -14.02 3.72 -5.05
C ARG A 40 -14.07 3.73 -3.52
N LEU A 41 -14.85 2.83 -2.91
CA LEU A 41 -14.91 2.66 -1.46
C LEU A 41 -13.56 2.18 -0.92
N GLY A 42 -12.99 1.14 -1.52
CA GLY A 42 -11.69 0.60 -1.14
C GLY A 42 -10.55 1.60 -1.27
N TYR A 43 -10.49 2.35 -2.38
CA TYR A 43 -9.52 3.43 -2.53
C TYR A 43 -9.67 4.50 -1.46
N ARG A 44 -10.90 5.01 -1.26
CA ARG A 44 -11.15 6.11 -0.32
C ARG A 44 -10.80 5.74 1.12
N ASN A 45 -11.17 4.55 1.57
CA ASN A 45 -11.15 4.20 2.98
C ASN A 45 -9.96 3.33 3.40
N ILE A 46 -9.36 2.58 2.47
CA ILE A 46 -8.33 1.59 2.80
C ILE A 46 -7.03 1.92 2.07
N TRP A 47 -7.03 1.81 0.74
CA TRP A 47 -5.78 1.82 -0.04
C TRP A 47 -5.10 3.19 -0.05
N THR A 48 -5.81 4.27 -0.36
CA THR A 48 -5.21 5.61 -0.44
C THR A 48 -4.73 6.14 0.90
N PRO A 49 -5.46 5.99 2.04
CA PRO A 49 -4.96 6.38 3.35
C PRO A 49 -3.67 5.65 3.74
N ILE A 50 -3.62 4.32 3.58
CA ILE A 50 -2.44 3.52 3.93
C ILE A 50 -1.26 3.84 3.01
N PHE A 51 -1.51 3.97 1.70
CA PHE A 51 -0.50 4.44 0.74
C PHE A 51 0.12 5.78 1.18
N ARG A 52 -0.73 6.77 1.50
CA ARG A 52 -0.28 8.11 1.88
C ARG A 52 0.59 8.07 3.14
N GLN A 53 0.19 7.27 4.13
CA GLN A 53 0.97 7.08 5.35
C GLN A 53 2.35 6.51 5.03
N GLN A 54 2.41 5.39 4.32
CA GLN A 54 3.69 4.75 3.95
C GLN A 54 4.56 5.66 3.09
N LEU A 55 3.98 6.38 2.12
CA LEU A 55 4.70 7.36 1.32
C LEU A 55 5.29 8.48 2.18
N THR A 56 4.51 9.01 3.13
CA THR A 56 4.98 10.04 4.06
C THR A 56 6.15 9.55 4.90
N ASP A 57 6.10 8.29 5.36
CA ASP A 57 7.18 7.70 6.14
C ASP A 57 8.46 7.49 5.31
N VAL A 58 8.32 7.06 4.04
CA VAL A 58 9.44 6.97 3.10
C VAL A 58 10.09 8.33 2.85
N LEU A 59 9.28 9.37 2.66
CA LEU A 59 9.77 10.72 2.44
C LEU A 59 10.50 11.26 3.69
N ARG A 60 9.96 11.05 4.89
CA ARG A 60 10.62 11.44 6.15
C ARG A 60 11.96 10.76 6.36
N GLN A 61 12.08 9.48 6.01
CA GLN A 61 13.34 8.72 6.10
C GLN A 61 14.38 9.16 5.06
N SER A 62 13.95 9.90 4.03
CA SER A 62 14.81 10.40 2.96
C SER A 62 15.28 11.85 3.23
N GLU A 63 14.80 12.48 4.30
CA GLU A 63 15.29 13.79 4.74
C GLU A 63 16.68 13.63 5.42
N PRO A 64 17.65 14.51 5.10
CA PRO A 64 19.00 14.46 5.67
C PRO A 64 19.07 14.82 7.16
#